data_AF-A0A1V6GAS6-F1
#
_entry.id   AF-A0A1V6GAS6-F1
#
_cell.length_a   1.000
_cell.length_b   1.000
_cell.length_c   1.000
_cell.angle_alpha   90.00
_cell.angle_beta   90.00
_cell.angle_gamma   90.00
#
_symmetry.space_group_name_H-M   'P 1'
#
loop_
_entity.id
_entity.type
_entity.pdbx_description
1 polymer ?
#
loop_
_entity_poly.entity_id
_entity_poly.type
_entity_poly.pdbx_seq_one_letter_code
_entity_poly.pdbx_strand_id
1 'polypeptide(L)'
;MEARLAAHAGGAFRLSQYWGPLASVKSSEWIADAVAGLLAEPDAPDLLFTYLPGLDYDLQRFGPDHPRSLRALAAVHAELERLFAVAAANGYEAAAFGDYAMTPVTGAPVFPNRALCEAGLMVVRKVRGMHYPDFHQSRAFALADHQVAPVAVLDPSALPRTAEVLGGLDGVAQVLDKAGQAALGVDHPRAGDLLLVASPGRWFAYPWWSDARVAPDYAGHVDIHNKPGYDPCELFFGRSPFRICQDPTRIRGTHGLAGPGCEAAFVSTQPFACSTLPAFAAALRTWLAPV
;
A
#
# COMPACT_ATOMS: atom_id res chain seq x y z
N MET A 1 -26.06 -8.54 0.63
CA MET A 1 -24.98 -8.11 1.54
C MET A 1 -24.74 -6.60 1.47
N GLU A 2 -24.34 -6.02 0.33
CA GLU A 2 -24.04 -4.58 0.24
C GLU A 2 -25.16 -3.65 0.74
N ALA A 3 -26.40 -3.86 0.29
CA ALA A 3 -27.55 -3.06 0.76
C ALA A 3 -27.79 -3.17 2.27
N ARG A 4 -27.46 -4.33 2.87
CA ARG A 4 -27.58 -4.59 4.31
C ARG A 4 -26.51 -3.79 5.08
N LEU A 5 -25.26 -3.83 4.62
CA LEU A 5 -24.17 -3.02 5.19
C LEU A 5 -24.46 -1.52 5.09
N ALA A 6 -24.95 -1.06 3.93
CA ALA A 6 -25.32 0.33 3.72
C ALA A 6 -26.46 0.80 4.63
N ALA A 7 -27.42 -0.08 4.96
CA ALA A 7 -28.49 0.25 5.89
C ALA A 7 -27.95 0.53 7.31
N HIS A 8 -27.02 -0.29 7.80
CA HIS A 8 -26.37 -0.11 9.10
C HIS A 8 -25.51 1.15 9.16
N ALA A 9 -24.78 1.44 8.08
CA ALA A 9 -23.93 2.62 7.99
C ALA A 9 -24.66 3.92 7.59
N GLY A 10 -26.00 3.89 7.51
CA GLY A 10 -26.81 5.08 7.22
C GLY A 10 -26.70 5.61 5.79
N GLY A 11 -26.21 4.80 4.84
CA GLY A 11 -26.11 5.17 3.43
C GLY A 11 -25.07 4.35 2.65
N ALA A 12 -24.97 4.63 1.34
CA ALA A 12 -24.01 3.96 0.47
C ALA A 12 -22.56 4.37 0.77
N PHE A 13 -21.64 3.41 0.62
CA PHE A 13 -20.20 3.65 0.74
C PHE A 13 -19.72 4.64 -0.32
N ARG A 14 -18.89 5.60 0.08
CA ARG A 14 -18.38 6.65 -0.80
C ARG A 14 -16.93 6.36 -1.17
N LEU A 15 -16.71 5.76 -2.34
CA LEU A 15 -15.38 5.41 -2.81
C LEU A 15 -14.41 6.61 -2.85
N SER A 16 -14.90 7.82 -3.09
CA SER A 16 -14.08 9.04 -3.05
C SER A 16 -13.52 9.37 -1.66
N GLN A 17 -14.17 8.91 -0.59
CA GLN A 17 -13.68 9.04 0.78
C GLN A 17 -12.75 7.90 1.18
N TYR A 18 -12.72 6.84 0.38
CA TYR A 18 -11.79 5.72 0.53
C TYR A 18 -10.48 6.03 -0.16
N TRP A 19 -10.48 6.42 -1.42
CA TRP A 19 -9.26 6.60 -2.19
C TRP A 19 -9.21 7.95 -2.92
N GLY A 20 -7.99 8.46 -3.08
CA GLY A 20 -7.69 9.68 -3.83
C GLY A 20 -7.71 10.96 -2.99
N PRO A 21 -7.88 12.15 -3.61
CA PRO A 21 -7.68 13.43 -2.93
C PRO A 21 -8.66 13.73 -1.80
N LEU A 22 -9.82 13.07 -1.80
CA LEU A 22 -10.88 13.22 -0.80
C LEU A 22 -10.85 12.13 0.28
N ALA A 23 -9.86 11.22 0.24
CA ALA A 23 -9.77 10.12 1.19
C ALA A 23 -9.62 10.62 2.64
N SER A 24 -10.37 10.02 3.56
CA SER A 24 -10.43 10.41 4.98
C SER A 24 -10.90 9.26 5.87
N VAL A 25 -10.81 9.44 7.19
CA VAL A 25 -11.31 8.48 8.20
C VAL A 25 -12.78 8.10 8.06
N LYS A 26 -13.59 8.87 7.34
CA LYS A 26 -15.00 8.56 7.06
C LYS A 26 -15.25 7.17 6.49
N SER A 27 -14.28 6.63 5.75
CA SER A 27 -14.39 5.25 5.25
C SER A 27 -14.28 4.23 6.38
N SER A 28 -13.40 4.45 7.35
CA SER A 28 -13.33 3.63 8.57
C SER A 28 -14.60 3.77 9.41
N GLU A 29 -15.11 4.98 9.60
CA GLU A 29 -16.36 5.23 10.33
C GLU A 29 -17.53 4.45 9.70
N TRP A 30 -17.71 4.57 8.37
CA TRP A 30 -18.74 3.83 7.64
C TRP A 30 -18.57 2.31 7.78
N ILE A 31 -17.35 1.80 7.64
CA ILE A 31 -17.08 0.36 7.75
C ILE A 31 -17.36 -0.13 9.17
N ALA A 32 -16.95 0.63 10.18
CA ALA A 32 -17.21 0.29 11.57
C ALA A 32 -18.70 0.28 11.88
N ASP A 33 -19.49 1.22 11.35
CA ASP A 33 -20.96 1.23 11.52
C ASP A 33 -21.60 0.03 10.85
N ALA A 34 -21.20 -0.28 9.62
CA ALA A 34 -21.68 -1.43 8.88
C ALA A 34 -21.41 -2.75 9.62
N VAL A 35 -20.19 -2.92 10.14
CA VAL A 35 -19.76 -4.11 10.86
C VAL A 35 -20.44 -4.20 12.22
N ALA A 36 -20.51 -3.10 12.98
CA ALA A 36 -21.15 -3.09 14.28
C ALA A 36 -22.64 -3.47 14.19
N GLY A 37 -23.35 -2.93 13.19
CA GLY A 37 -24.74 -3.30 12.94
C GLY A 37 -24.89 -4.75 12.50
N LEU A 38 -24.00 -5.24 11.64
CA LEU A 38 -24.01 -6.63 11.18
C LEU A 38 -23.80 -7.63 12.33
N LEU A 39 -22.86 -7.35 13.25
CA LEU A 39 -22.57 -8.23 14.39
C LEU A 39 -23.70 -8.28 15.43
N ALA A 40 -24.60 -7.30 15.44
CA ALA A 40 -25.75 -7.27 16.33
C ALA A 40 -26.98 -8.03 15.79
N GLU A 41 -26.90 -8.57 14.57
CA GLU A 41 -28.02 -9.30 13.96
C GLU A 41 -28.09 -10.77 14.39
N PRO A 42 -29.30 -11.37 14.44
CA PRO A 42 -29.45 -12.78 14.80
C PRO A 42 -28.77 -13.77 13.84
N ASP A 43 -28.57 -13.39 12.59
CA ASP A 43 -27.92 -14.18 11.52
C ASP A 43 -26.50 -13.67 11.21
N ALA A 44 -25.84 -13.01 12.16
CA ALA A 44 -24.47 -12.55 12.03
C ALA A 44 -23.51 -13.73 11.71
N PRO A 45 -22.47 -13.53 10.88
CA PRO A 45 -21.55 -14.59 10.49
C PRO A 45 -20.65 -15.03 11.65
N ASP A 46 -20.31 -16.31 11.75
CA ASP A 46 -19.39 -16.82 12.78
C ASP A 46 -17.95 -16.26 12.65
N LEU A 47 -17.56 -15.81 11.45
CA LEU A 47 -16.25 -15.23 11.17
C LEU A 47 -16.39 -14.01 10.25
N LEU A 48 -15.80 -12.89 10.67
CA LEU A 48 -15.81 -11.63 9.93
C LEU A 48 -14.41 -11.04 9.85
N PHE A 49 -13.98 -10.69 8.63
CA PHE A 49 -12.80 -9.87 8.40
C PHE A 49 -13.24 -8.50 7.94
N THR A 50 -12.64 -7.47 8.53
CA THR A 50 -12.86 -6.07 8.15
C THR A 50 -11.55 -5.31 8.14
N TYR A 51 -11.57 -4.12 7.55
CA TYR A 51 -10.41 -3.28 7.35
C TYR A 51 -10.77 -1.81 7.56
N LEU A 52 -9.94 -1.09 8.31
CA LEU A 52 -10.12 0.32 8.64
C LEU A 52 -9.02 1.18 7.95
N PRO A 53 -9.27 1.75 6.76
CA PRO A 53 -8.28 2.48 5.96
C PRO A 53 -7.92 3.88 6.47
N GLY A 54 -8.49 4.31 7.59
CA GLY A 54 -8.39 5.70 8.07
C GLY A 54 -6.96 6.17 8.34
N LEU A 55 -6.01 5.24 8.50
CA LEU A 55 -4.59 5.55 8.71
C LEU A 55 -3.76 5.59 7.42
N ASP A 56 -4.21 4.98 6.33
CA ASP A 56 -3.39 4.80 5.12
C ASP A 56 -2.88 6.12 4.54
N TYR A 57 -3.75 7.13 4.45
CA TYR A 57 -3.49 8.27 3.57
C TYR A 57 -2.89 9.49 4.27
N ASP A 58 -3.39 9.87 5.46
CA ASP A 58 -2.89 11.07 6.14
C ASP A 58 -1.47 10.86 6.68
N LEU A 59 -1.14 9.63 7.08
CA LEU A 59 0.22 9.22 7.40
C LEU A 59 1.17 9.42 6.19
N GLN A 60 0.72 9.11 4.97
CA GLN A 60 1.50 9.37 3.75
C GLN A 60 1.55 10.85 3.38
N ARG A 61 0.42 11.56 3.45
CA ARG A 61 0.31 12.98 3.04
C ARG A 61 1.13 13.90 3.92
N PHE A 62 1.10 13.66 5.23
CA PHE A 62 1.63 14.60 6.23
C PHE A 62 2.76 14.03 7.09
N GLY A 63 2.96 12.72 7.09
CA GLY A 63 3.93 12.03 7.92
C GLY A 63 3.31 11.55 9.24
N PRO A 64 3.98 10.63 9.95
CA PRO A 64 3.42 9.98 11.15
C PRO A 64 3.17 10.93 12.31
N ASP A 65 4.03 11.93 12.51
CA ASP A 65 3.98 12.83 13.67
C ASP A 65 3.10 14.08 13.46
N HIS A 66 2.50 14.23 12.28
CA HIS A 66 1.75 15.44 11.97
C HIS A 66 0.40 15.48 12.70
N PRO A 67 -0.06 16.64 13.23
CA PRO A 67 -1.32 16.73 13.99
C PRO A 67 -2.57 16.21 13.26
N ARG A 68 -2.59 16.23 11.92
CA ARG A 68 -3.68 15.63 11.12
C ARG A 68 -3.66 14.11 11.20
N SER A 69 -2.48 13.50 11.06
CA SER A 69 -2.29 12.06 11.19
C SER A 69 -2.63 11.57 12.59
N LEU A 70 -2.23 12.32 13.63
CA LEU A 70 -2.59 11.99 15.02
C LEU A 70 -4.10 12.06 15.27
N ARG A 71 -4.82 12.97 14.60
CA ARG A 71 -6.29 12.98 14.65
C ARG A 71 -6.89 11.77 13.93
N ALA A 72 -6.33 11.37 12.80
CA ALA A 72 -6.77 10.17 12.10
C ALA A 72 -6.57 8.92 12.96
N LEU A 73 -5.43 8.84 13.67
CA LEU A 73 -5.15 7.80 14.65
C LEU A 73 -6.18 7.77 15.78
N ALA A 74 -6.50 8.94 16.37
CA ALA A 74 -7.52 9.01 17.41
C ALA A 74 -8.89 8.53 16.92
N ALA A 75 -9.28 8.88 15.70
CA ALA A 75 -10.54 8.44 15.11
C ALA A 75 -10.57 6.92 14.87
N VAL A 76 -9.51 6.35 14.27
CA VAL A 76 -9.42 4.90 14.03
C VAL A 76 -9.35 4.13 15.35
N HIS A 77 -8.65 4.66 16.35
CA HIS A 77 -8.61 4.06 17.69
C HIS A 77 -10.01 3.98 18.32
N ALA A 78 -10.79 5.06 18.26
CA ALA A 78 -12.17 5.06 18.76
C ALA A 78 -13.06 4.01 18.04
N GLU A 79 -12.90 3.85 16.73
CA GLU A 79 -13.63 2.81 15.99
C GLU A 79 -13.19 1.39 16.38
N LEU A 80 -11.90 1.16 16.64
CA LEU A 80 -11.42 -0.12 17.15
C LEU A 80 -12.00 -0.43 18.54
N GLU A 81 -11.98 0.53 19.47
CA GLU A 81 -12.60 0.37 20.80
C GLU A 81 -14.08 0.01 20.68
N ARG A 82 -14.82 0.70 19.80
CA ARG A 82 -16.23 0.42 19.56
C ARG A 82 -16.45 -0.98 18.98
N LEU A 83 -15.68 -1.38 17.96
CA LEU A 83 -15.81 -2.70 17.35
C LEU A 83 -15.48 -3.82 18.34
N PHE A 84 -14.47 -3.65 19.19
CA PHE A 84 -14.16 -4.62 20.25
C PHE A 84 -15.29 -4.72 21.28
N ALA A 85 -15.90 -3.59 21.66
CA ALA A 85 -17.04 -3.60 22.57
C ALA A 85 -18.27 -4.30 21.96
N VAL A 86 -18.57 -4.04 20.68
CA VAL A 86 -19.68 -4.69 19.97
C VAL A 86 -19.42 -6.19 19.78
N ALA A 87 -18.20 -6.57 19.43
CA ALA A 87 -17.80 -7.97 19.34
C ALA A 87 -18.05 -8.68 20.67
N ALA A 88 -17.54 -8.13 21.78
CA ALA A 88 -17.72 -8.69 23.11
C ALA A 88 -19.21 -8.81 23.51
N ALA A 89 -20.02 -7.78 23.23
CA ALA A 89 -21.45 -7.78 23.54
C ALA A 89 -22.24 -8.86 22.79
N ASN A 90 -21.74 -9.29 21.62
CA ASN A 90 -22.36 -10.32 20.78
C ASN A 90 -21.62 -11.66 20.84
N GLY A 91 -20.72 -11.85 21.82
CA GLY A 91 -20.05 -13.13 22.06
C GLY A 91 -18.90 -13.46 21.10
N TYR A 92 -18.38 -12.47 20.37
CA TYR A 92 -17.23 -12.63 19.49
C TYR A 92 -15.91 -12.41 20.22
N GLU A 93 -14.90 -13.12 19.74
CA GLU A 93 -13.50 -12.78 19.98
C GLU A 93 -13.01 -11.84 18.88
N ALA A 94 -12.13 -10.92 19.23
CA ALA A 94 -11.67 -9.88 18.32
C ALA A 94 -10.15 -9.77 18.33
N ALA A 95 -9.58 -9.56 17.15
CA ALA A 95 -8.19 -9.21 16.96
C ALA A 95 -8.06 -8.15 15.87
N ALA A 96 -7.10 -7.23 16.05
CA ALA A 96 -6.73 -6.23 15.06
C ALA A 96 -5.22 -6.23 14.90
N PHE A 97 -4.77 -6.17 13.65
CA PHE A 97 -3.37 -6.15 13.26
C PHE A 97 -3.18 -5.05 12.21
N GLY A 98 -2.12 -4.24 12.32
CA GLY A 98 -1.79 -3.22 11.33
C GLY A 98 -0.98 -3.79 10.17
N ASP A 99 -1.22 -3.35 8.94
CA ASP A 99 -0.58 -3.97 7.77
C ASP A 99 0.93 -3.70 7.72
N TYR A 100 1.34 -2.47 8.06
CA TYR A 100 2.72 -2.01 8.01
C TYR A 100 2.92 -0.75 8.87
N ALA A 101 4.15 -0.51 9.31
CA ALA A 101 4.53 0.76 9.94
C ALA A 101 4.67 1.86 8.89
N MET A 102 4.23 3.08 9.23
CA MET A 102 4.55 4.27 8.45
C MET A 102 5.73 5.02 9.09
N THR A 103 6.75 5.30 8.31
CA THR A 103 7.94 6.05 8.73
C THR A 103 8.04 7.40 8.00
N PRO A 104 8.74 8.40 8.56
CA PRO A 104 8.91 9.69 7.89
C PRO A 104 9.72 9.58 6.59
N VAL A 105 9.28 10.28 5.54
CA VAL A 105 10.10 10.51 4.34
C VAL A 105 11.08 11.64 4.63
N THR A 106 12.37 11.33 4.56
CA THR A 106 13.47 12.28 4.84
C THR A 106 14.38 12.52 3.64
N GLY A 107 14.24 11.74 2.57
CA GLY A 107 15.03 11.88 1.35
C GLY A 107 14.18 11.95 0.07
N ALA A 108 14.87 12.09 -1.06
CA ALA A 108 14.23 12.18 -2.36
C ALA A 108 13.61 10.84 -2.81
N PRO A 109 12.52 10.87 -3.60
CA PRO A 109 12.00 9.66 -4.25
C PRO A 109 13.02 9.07 -5.22
N VAL A 110 13.01 7.75 -5.32
CA VAL A 110 13.85 6.94 -6.22
C VAL A 110 13.00 6.51 -7.42
N PHE A 111 13.52 6.61 -8.64
CA PHE A 111 12.76 6.36 -9.87
C PHE A 111 13.31 5.16 -10.64
N PRO A 112 13.01 3.92 -10.22
CA PRO A 112 13.60 2.72 -10.83
C PRO A 112 13.27 2.64 -12.33
N ASN A 113 12.03 2.93 -12.72
CA ASN A 113 11.63 2.84 -14.13
C ASN A 113 12.27 3.92 -15.04
N ARG A 114 12.69 5.07 -14.50
CA ARG A 114 13.50 6.05 -15.26
C ARG A 114 14.86 5.46 -15.58
N ALA A 115 15.53 4.89 -14.59
CA ALA A 115 16.84 4.27 -14.74
C ALA A 115 16.80 3.08 -15.72
N LEU A 116 15.72 2.27 -15.65
CA LEU A 116 15.51 1.18 -16.60
C LEU A 116 15.27 1.68 -18.03
N CYS A 117 14.56 2.80 -18.23
CA CYS A 117 14.42 3.42 -19.55
C CYS A 117 15.77 3.96 -20.07
N GLU A 118 16.54 4.65 -19.22
CA GLU A 118 17.86 5.19 -19.58
C GLU A 118 18.86 4.09 -19.94
N ALA A 119 18.77 2.93 -19.29
CA ALA A 119 19.57 1.75 -19.59
C ALA A 119 19.06 0.92 -20.78
N GLY A 120 17.94 1.31 -21.43
CA GLY A 120 17.33 0.58 -22.53
C GLY A 120 16.70 -0.76 -22.14
N LEU A 121 16.41 -0.96 -20.84
CA LEU A 121 15.77 -2.17 -20.31
C LEU A 121 14.24 -2.07 -20.32
N MET A 122 13.69 -0.88 -20.08
CA MET A 122 12.26 -0.60 -20.22
C MET A 122 12.02 0.19 -21.51
N VAL A 123 11.02 -0.23 -22.29
CA VAL A 123 10.68 0.35 -23.58
C VAL A 123 9.41 1.17 -23.47
N VAL A 124 9.37 2.31 -24.17
CA VAL A 124 8.20 3.17 -24.27
C VAL A 124 7.81 3.41 -25.73
N ARG A 125 6.51 3.43 -25.99
CA ARG A 125 5.93 3.79 -27.27
C ARG A 125 5.51 5.25 -27.26
N LYS A 126 5.92 5.99 -28.29
CA LYS A 126 5.55 7.39 -28.47
C LYS A 126 4.23 7.50 -29.22
N VAL A 127 3.20 8.02 -28.56
CA VAL A 127 1.88 8.25 -29.14
C VAL A 127 1.47 9.68 -28.86
N ARG A 128 1.30 10.50 -29.91
CA ARG A 128 0.93 11.92 -29.80
C ARG A 128 1.83 12.72 -28.84
N GLY A 129 3.13 12.43 -28.82
CA GLY A 129 4.11 13.10 -27.96
C GLY A 129 4.18 12.57 -26.52
N MET A 130 3.30 11.65 -26.11
CA MET A 130 3.34 10.98 -24.80
C MET A 130 4.05 9.64 -24.90
N HIS A 131 4.66 9.21 -23.79
CA HIS A 131 5.44 7.97 -23.68
C HIS A 131 4.67 6.92 -22.89
N TYR A 132 4.00 6.00 -23.58
CA TYR A 132 3.28 4.88 -22.99
C TYR A 132 4.24 3.70 -22.78
N PRO A 133 4.14 2.94 -21.67
CA PRO A 133 5.02 1.80 -21.45
C PRO A 133 4.65 0.67 -22.43
N ASP A 134 5.67 0.00 -22.98
CA ASP A 134 5.49 -1.25 -23.72
C ASP A 134 6.07 -2.39 -22.88
N PHE A 135 5.26 -2.92 -21.97
CA PHE A 135 5.70 -3.98 -21.07
C PHE A 135 6.06 -5.27 -21.83
N HIS A 136 5.47 -5.53 -23.00
CA HIS A 136 5.78 -6.72 -23.79
C HIS A 136 7.16 -6.65 -24.45
N GLN A 137 7.56 -5.46 -24.93
CA GLN A 137 8.90 -5.26 -25.51
C GLN A 137 9.97 -4.91 -24.48
N SER A 138 9.56 -4.58 -23.25
CA SER A 138 10.49 -4.30 -22.15
C SER A 138 11.18 -5.59 -21.70
N ARG A 139 12.49 -5.49 -21.44
CA ARG A 139 13.28 -6.58 -20.85
C ARG A 139 13.13 -6.62 -19.33
N ALA A 140 12.94 -5.46 -18.71
CA ALA A 140 12.62 -5.36 -17.29
C ALA A 140 11.81 -4.10 -16.97
N PHE A 141 10.99 -4.17 -15.91
CA PHE A 141 10.30 -3.01 -15.31
C PHE A 141 9.98 -3.28 -13.84
N ALA A 142 9.89 -2.21 -13.05
CA ALA A 142 9.58 -2.26 -11.62
C ALA A 142 8.12 -1.85 -11.36
N LEU A 143 7.48 -2.55 -10.42
CA LEU A 143 6.22 -2.14 -9.82
C LEU A 143 6.55 -1.42 -8.51
N ALA A 144 6.42 -0.10 -8.49
CA ALA A 144 6.83 0.70 -7.34
C ALA A 144 5.73 0.76 -6.26
N ASP A 145 6.05 0.44 -5.01
CA ASP A 145 5.15 0.64 -3.88
C ASP A 145 5.94 1.06 -2.62
N HIS A 146 6.05 2.36 -2.41
CA HIS A 146 6.80 2.94 -1.31
C HIS A 146 8.20 2.34 -1.15
N GLN A 147 8.51 1.63 -0.07
CA GLN A 147 9.87 1.16 0.22
C GLN A 147 10.19 -0.20 -0.40
N VAL A 148 9.26 -0.78 -1.14
CA VAL A 148 9.42 -2.08 -1.79
C VAL A 148 9.02 -1.98 -3.27
N ALA A 149 9.78 -2.63 -4.15
CA ALA A 149 9.38 -2.70 -5.55
C ALA A 149 9.75 -4.06 -6.17
N PRO A 150 8.77 -4.94 -6.45
CA PRO A 150 8.97 -6.09 -7.31
C PRO A 150 9.44 -5.65 -8.71
N VAL A 151 10.40 -6.37 -9.28
CA VAL A 151 10.92 -6.12 -10.63
C VAL A 151 10.70 -7.37 -11.47
N ALA A 152 9.96 -7.22 -12.56
CA ALA A 152 9.83 -8.26 -13.56
C ALA A 152 11.00 -8.15 -14.54
N VAL A 153 11.69 -9.27 -14.80
CA VAL A 153 12.78 -9.40 -15.78
C VAL A 153 12.36 -10.43 -16.81
N LEU A 154 11.74 -9.95 -17.89
CA LEU A 154 11.14 -10.78 -18.93
C LEU A 154 12.19 -11.46 -19.83
N ASP A 155 13.39 -10.89 -19.91
CA ASP A 155 14.55 -11.49 -20.57
C ASP A 155 15.59 -11.90 -19.51
N PRO A 156 15.78 -13.20 -19.22
CA PRO A 156 16.72 -13.65 -18.20
C PRO A 156 18.17 -13.18 -18.42
N SER A 157 18.58 -12.93 -19.66
CA SER A 157 19.92 -12.39 -19.95
C SER A 157 20.09 -10.93 -19.47
N ALA A 158 18.99 -10.23 -19.23
CA ALA A 158 18.97 -8.87 -18.70
C ALA A 158 19.12 -8.82 -17.17
N LEU A 159 18.99 -9.95 -16.46
CA LEU A 159 18.96 -9.99 -14.99
C LEU A 159 20.20 -9.33 -14.36
N PRO A 160 21.46 -9.64 -14.76
CA PRO A 160 22.64 -9.03 -14.14
C PRO A 160 22.68 -7.52 -14.37
N ARG A 161 22.36 -7.08 -15.59
CA ARG A 161 22.34 -5.65 -15.95
C ARG A 161 21.23 -4.89 -15.22
N THR A 162 20.07 -5.51 -15.05
CA THR A 162 18.94 -4.93 -14.32
C THR A 162 19.30 -4.75 -12.84
N ALA A 163 19.89 -5.77 -12.21
CA ALA A 163 20.35 -5.68 -10.83
C ALA A 163 21.43 -4.61 -10.64
N GLU A 164 22.39 -4.51 -11.56
CA GLU A 164 23.44 -3.48 -11.55
C GLU A 164 22.86 -2.06 -11.64
N VAL A 165 21.98 -1.81 -12.62
CA VAL A 165 21.37 -0.49 -12.82
C VAL A 165 20.56 -0.06 -11.60
N LEU A 166 19.76 -0.97 -11.05
CA LEU A 166 18.91 -0.66 -9.90
C LEU A 166 19.72 -0.53 -8.61
N GLY A 167 20.74 -1.36 -8.42
CA GLY A 167 21.63 -1.30 -7.26
C GLY A 167 22.52 -0.04 -7.24
N GLY A 168 22.74 0.59 -8.40
CA GLY A 168 23.47 1.85 -8.51
C GLY A 168 22.67 3.11 -8.13
N LEU A 169 21.37 2.99 -7.83
CA LEU A 169 20.52 4.14 -7.51
C LEU A 169 20.69 4.61 -6.07
N ASP A 170 20.90 5.91 -5.89
CA ASP A 170 20.88 6.54 -4.57
C ASP A 170 19.51 6.35 -3.88
N GLY A 171 19.53 5.70 -2.71
CA GLY A 171 18.35 5.38 -1.92
C GLY A 171 17.80 3.95 -2.10
N VAL A 172 18.45 3.11 -2.90
CA VAL A 172 18.24 1.64 -2.88
C VAL A 172 19.16 1.04 -1.81
N ALA A 173 18.57 0.34 -0.84
CA ALA A 173 19.34 -0.38 0.18
C ALA A 173 19.69 -1.81 -0.27
N GLN A 174 18.76 -2.50 -0.92
CA GLN A 174 18.95 -3.88 -1.34
C GLN A 174 18.29 -4.15 -2.69
N VAL A 175 18.92 -5.03 -3.46
CA VAL A 175 18.35 -5.68 -4.65
C VAL A 175 18.40 -7.18 -4.39
N LEU A 176 17.24 -7.76 -4.06
CA LEU A 176 17.15 -9.16 -3.69
C LEU A 176 16.78 -10.01 -4.89
N ASP A 177 17.65 -10.94 -5.26
CA ASP A 177 17.33 -12.01 -6.20
C ASP A 177 16.42 -13.07 -5.55
N LYS A 178 16.15 -14.16 -6.27
CA LYS A 178 15.32 -15.25 -5.77
C LYS A 178 15.87 -15.91 -4.50
N ALA A 179 17.19 -16.05 -4.39
CA ALA A 179 17.79 -16.62 -3.18
C ALA A 179 17.62 -15.67 -1.98
N GLY A 180 17.80 -14.36 -2.18
CA GLY A 180 17.55 -13.33 -1.16
C GLY A 180 16.09 -13.26 -0.73
N GLN A 181 15.16 -13.31 -1.69
CA GLN A 181 13.72 -13.38 -1.40
C GLN A 181 13.35 -14.66 -0.63
N ALA A 182 13.92 -15.81 -1.00
CA ALA A 182 13.66 -17.08 -0.33
C ALA A 182 14.18 -17.08 1.12
N ALA A 183 15.36 -16.49 1.35
CA ALA A 183 15.92 -16.32 2.70
C ALA A 183 15.02 -15.48 3.63
N LEU A 184 14.22 -14.56 3.06
CA LEU A 184 13.23 -13.76 3.79
C LEU A 184 11.82 -14.37 3.79
N GLY A 185 11.62 -15.52 3.13
CA GLY A 185 10.31 -16.16 3.03
C GLY A 185 9.31 -15.42 2.12
N VAL A 186 9.80 -14.57 1.21
CA VAL A 186 8.98 -13.75 0.29
C VAL A 186 9.14 -14.13 -1.18
N ASP A 187 9.84 -15.24 -1.49
CA ASP A 187 9.93 -15.78 -2.85
C ASP A 187 8.62 -16.44 -3.29
N HIS A 188 7.61 -15.60 -3.53
CA HIS A 188 6.36 -16.02 -4.16
C HIS A 188 6.57 -16.06 -5.69
N PRO A 189 5.89 -16.97 -6.42
CA PRO A 189 5.85 -16.95 -7.90
C PRO A 189 5.38 -15.63 -8.54
N ARG A 190 4.95 -14.64 -7.75
CA ARG A 190 4.47 -13.31 -8.17
C ARG A 190 5.32 -12.17 -7.63
N ALA A 191 6.41 -12.44 -6.89
CA ALA A 191 7.25 -11.44 -6.21
C ALA A 191 8.25 -10.72 -7.13
N GLY A 192 8.22 -10.98 -8.44
CA GLY A 192 9.22 -10.50 -9.39
C GLY A 192 10.51 -11.33 -9.35
N ASP A 193 11.36 -11.13 -10.34
CA ASP A 193 12.69 -11.77 -10.46
C ASP A 193 13.71 -11.11 -9.54
N LEU A 194 13.53 -9.81 -9.28
CA LEU A 194 14.22 -9.06 -8.24
C LEU A 194 13.21 -8.35 -7.34
N LEU A 195 13.60 -8.05 -6.10
CA LEU A 195 12.84 -7.22 -5.17
C LEU A 195 13.73 -6.09 -4.68
N LEU A 196 13.33 -4.84 -4.93
CA LEU A 196 14.03 -3.67 -4.42
C LEU A 196 13.54 -3.35 -3.02
N VAL A 197 14.47 -2.96 -2.15
CA VAL A 197 14.20 -2.40 -0.82
C VAL A 197 14.86 -1.04 -0.73
N ALA A 198 14.07 -0.01 -0.41
CA ALA A 198 14.57 1.36 -0.25
C ALA A 198 15.33 1.53 1.06
N SER A 199 16.28 2.48 1.11
CA SER A 199 16.86 2.93 2.36
C SER A 199 15.80 3.60 3.26
N PRO A 200 15.98 3.60 4.60
CA PRO A 200 15.08 4.32 5.51
C PRO A 200 14.86 5.77 5.08
N GLY A 201 13.60 6.21 5.08
CA GLY A 201 13.20 7.57 4.67
C GLY A 201 13.25 7.86 3.17
N ARG A 202 13.61 6.86 2.33
CA ARG A 202 13.52 6.87 0.87
C ARG A 202 12.34 6.01 0.43
N TRP A 203 11.86 6.20 -0.80
CA TRP A 203 10.76 5.44 -1.38
C TRP A 203 10.82 5.46 -2.91
N PHE A 204 10.19 4.49 -3.57
CA PHE A 204 10.14 4.30 -5.00
C PHE A 204 8.91 4.96 -5.61
N ALA A 205 9.13 5.84 -6.58
CA ALA A 205 8.07 6.43 -7.38
C ALA A 205 7.97 5.72 -8.74
N TYR A 206 6.75 5.38 -9.14
CA TYR A 206 6.47 4.66 -10.40
C TYR A 206 6.87 5.37 -11.71
N PRO A 207 6.93 6.72 -11.84
CA PRO A 207 7.10 7.36 -13.14
C PRO A 207 8.39 6.96 -13.85
N TRP A 208 8.31 6.71 -15.15
CA TRP A 208 9.46 6.44 -16.03
C TRP A 208 9.88 7.63 -16.90
N TRP A 209 9.22 8.78 -16.75
CA TRP A 209 9.54 10.03 -17.45
C TRP A 209 10.05 11.09 -16.48
N SER A 210 10.98 11.92 -16.95
CA SER A 210 11.47 13.10 -16.22
C SER A 210 10.70 14.38 -16.57
N ASP A 211 10.23 14.51 -17.81
CA ASP A 211 9.44 15.65 -18.30
C ASP A 211 7.94 15.35 -18.24
N ALA A 212 7.19 16.13 -17.45
CA ALA A 212 5.74 15.96 -17.33
C ALA A 212 4.98 16.13 -18.67
N ARG A 213 5.58 16.80 -19.67
CA ARG A 213 4.96 16.98 -21.00
C ARG A 213 4.87 15.68 -21.81
N VAL A 214 5.70 14.69 -21.50
CA VAL A 214 5.68 13.38 -22.18
C VAL A 214 4.98 12.30 -21.36
N ALA A 215 4.44 12.64 -20.19
CA ALA A 215 3.69 11.70 -19.36
C ALA A 215 2.45 11.17 -20.13
N PRO A 216 2.05 9.90 -19.91
CA PRO A 216 0.74 9.43 -20.35
C PRO A 216 -0.39 10.32 -19.84
N ASP A 217 -1.50 10.33 -20.56
CA ASP A 217 -2.71 11.05 -20.15
C ASP A 217 -3.19 10.62 -18.76
N TYR A 218 -3.12 9.32 -18.49
CA TYR A 218 -3.52 8.75 -17.20
C TYR A 218 -2.67 9.12 -16.00
N ALA A 219 -1.49 9.68 -16.22
CA ALA A 219 -0.67 10.18 -15.12
C ALA A 219 -1.36 11.32 -14.35
N GLY A 220 -2.34 11.99 -14.97
CA GLY A 220 -3.04 13.13 -14.39
C GLY A 220 -4.27 12.79 -13.54
N HIS A 221 -4.64 11.52 -13.40
CA HIS A 221 -5.81 11.09 -12.63
C HIS A 221 -5.53 9.82 -11.81
N VAL A 222 -6.50 9.46 -10.95
CA VAL A 222 -6.49 8.19 -10.21
C VAL A 222 -6.61 7.05 -11.22
N ASP A 223 -5.60 6.20 -11.32
CA ASP A 223 -5.57 5.09 -12.27
C ASP A 223 -4.65 3.96 -11.79
N ILE A 224 -5.20 3.11 -10.94
CA ILE A 224 -4.47 2.00 -10.31
C ILE A 224 -4.11 0.86 -11.28
N HIS A 225 -4.68 0.85 -12.49
CA HIS A 225 -4.50 -0.25 -13.44
C HIS A 225 -3.41 0.03 -14.47
N ASN A 226 -3.24 1.30 -14.87
CA ASN A 226 -2.27 1.68 -15.89
C ASN A 226 -0.91 2.13 -15.33
N LYS A 227 -0.84 2.43 -14.03
CA LYS A 227 0.41 2.79 -13.35
C LYS A 227 1.12 1.52 -12.86
N PRO A 228 2.40 1.27 -13.21
CA PRO A 228 3.17 0.12 -12.73
C PRO A 228 3.55 0.32 -11.25
N GLY A 229 2.56 0.16 -10.38
CA GLY A 229 2.69 0.37 -8.93
C GLY A 229 1.71 1.40 -8.38
N TYR A 230 1.90 1.71 -7.10
CA TYR A 230 1.10 2.69 -6.37
C TYR A 230 1.62 4.12 -6.58
N ASP A 231 0.70 5.06 -6.80
CA ASP A 231 0.99 6.49 -6.90
C ASP A 231 0.43 7.27 -5.70
N PRO A 232 1.23 7.53 -4.66
CA PRO A 232 0.77 8.31 -3.51
C PRO A 232 0.49 9.78 -3.85
N CYS A 233 0.86 10.27 -5.05
CA CYS A 233 0.48 11.61 -5.47
C CYS A 233 -1.03 11.73 -5.79
N GLU A 234 -1.72 10.59 -6.00
CA GLU A 234 -3.17 10.50 -6.12
C GLU A 234 -3.91 11.05 -4.89
N LEU A 235 -3.24 11.10 -3.74
CA LEU A 235 -3.78 11.63 -2.49
C LEU A 235 -3.92 13.14 -2.46
N PHE A 236 -3.47 13.85 -3.49
CA PHE A 236 -3.48 15.30 -3.54
C PHE A 236 -4.16 15.83 -4.80
N PHE A 237 -4.91 16.92 -4.63
CA PHE A 237 -5.33 17.73 -5.76
C PHE A 237 -4.11 18.34 -6.47
N GLY A 238 -4.14 18.27 -7.79
CA GLY A 238 -3.20 18.91 -8.70
C GLY A 238 -3.78 20.16 -9.33
N ARG A 239 -3.49 20.37 -10.63
CA ARG A 239 -3.94 21.55 -11.37
C ARG A 239 -5.40 21.43 -11.80
N SER A 240 -6.07 22.58 -11.85
CA SER A 240 -7.43 22.69 -12.36
C SER A 240 -7.47 22.56 -13.90
N PRO A 241 -8.53 21.97 -14.48
CA PRO A 241 -9.63 21.27 -13.80
C PRO A 241 -9.32 19.78 -13.56
N PHE A 242 -9.57 19.32 -12.32
CA PHE A 242 -9.67 17.91 -11.90
C PHE A 242 -8.49 16.97 -12.18
N ARG A 243 -7.24 17.41 -11.96
CA ARG A 243 -6.07 16.50 -11.96
C ARG A 243 -5.58 16.18 -10.55
N ILE A 244 -4.91 15.04 -10.41
CA ILE A 244 -4.10 14.72 -9.22
C ILE A 244 -2.77 15.49 -9.27
N CYS A 245 -2.09 15.57 -8.13
CA CYS A 245 -0.71 16.03 -8.09
C CYS A 245 0.22 15.02 -8.77
N GLN A 246 1.34 15.49 -9.32
CA GLN A 246 2.41 14.66 -9.88
C GLN A 246 3.76 14.98 -9.24
N ASP A 247 3.75 15.68 -8.11
CA ASP A 247 4.94 16.06 -7.38
C ASP A 247 5.18 15.08 -6.22
N PRO A 248 6.09 14.11 -6.39
CA PRO A 248 6.38 13.12 -5.37
C PRO A 248 7.07 13.73 -4.13
N THR A 249 7.60 14.95 -4.20
CA THR A 249 8.24 15.59 -3.03
C THR A 249 7.24 15.98 -1.94
N ARG A 250 5.94 15.89 -2.23
CA ARG A 250 4.86 16.13 -1.27
C ARG A 250 4.62 14.97 -0.31
N ILE A 251 5.11 13.78 -0.59
CA ILE A 251 4.94 12.61 0.27
C ILE A 251 5.80 12.79 1.52
N ARG A 252 5.19 12.56 2.69
CA ARG A 252 5.81 12.77 4.00
C ARG A 252 5.88 11.50 4.85
N GLY A 253 5.10 10.48 4.52
CA GLY A 253 5.19 9.15 5.13
C GLY A 253 5.39 8.07 4.09
N THR A 254 6.13 7.01 4.46
CA THR A 254 6.38 5.85 3.61
C THR A 254 6.38 4.56 4.41
N HIS A 255 6.06 3.44 3.75
CA HIS A 255 5.94 2.13 4.38
C HIS A 255 6.59 1.02 3.55
N GLY A 256 6.65 -0.19 4.11
CA GLY A 256 7.11 -1.40 3.44
C GLY A 256 8.36 -2.03 4.05
N LEU A 257 9.09 -1.28 4.89
CA LEU A 257 10.12 -1.86 5.75
C LEU A 257 9.50 -2.58 6.95
N ALA A 258 10.21 -3.60 7.45
CA ALA A 258 9.86 -4.38 8.63
C ALA A 258 11.09 -4.56 9.52
N GLY A 259 10.88 -4.90 10.80
CA GLY A 259 11.93 -5.06 11.80
C GLY A 259 11.92 -3.94 12.84
N PRO A 260 13.01 -3.81 13.63
CA PRO A 260 13.08 -2.82 14.71
C PRO A 260 12.83 -1.39 14.23
N GLY A 261 11.88 -0.69 14.84
CA GLY A 261 11.45 0.66 14.45
C GLY A 261 10.45 0.70 13.29
N CYS A 262 9.98 -0.46 12.81
CA CYS A 262 8.95 -0.61 11.78
C CYS A 262 7.91 -1.66 12.21
N GLU A 263 7.57 -1.67 13.49
CA GLU A 263 6.59 -2.60 14.07
C GLU A 263 5.16 -2.21 13.70
N ALA A 264 4.35 -3.22 13.38
CA ALA A 264 2.91 -3.06 13.23
C ALA A 264 2.20 -3.16 14.60
N ALA A 265 1.10 -2.44 14.75
CA ALA A 265 0.24 -2.56 15.93
C ALA A 265 -0.49 -3.91 15.94
N PHE A 266 -0.65 -4.49 17.14
CA PHE A 266 -1.43 -5.70 17.34
C PHE A 266 -2.19 -5.64 18.67
N VAL A 267 -3.46 -6.05 18.64
CA VAL A 267 -4.31 -6.22 19.82
C VAL A 267 -5.25 -7.39 19.59
N SER A 268 -5.50 -8.19 20.62
CA SER A 268 -6.37 -9.36 20.54
C SER A 268 -6.99 -9.67 21.90
N THR A 269 -8.23 -10.15 21.89
CA THR A 269 -8.91 -10.71 23.07
C THR A 269 -8.38 -12.11 23.42
N GLN A 270 -7.79 -12.81 22.44
CA GLN A 270 -7.12 -14.09 22.61
C GLN A 270 -5.60 -13.90 22.79
N PRO A 271 -4.92 -14.72 23.60
CA PRO A 271 -3.52 -14.54 23.99
C PRO A 271 -2.53 -15.01 22.90
N PHE A 272 -2.67 -14.52 21.68
CA PHE A 272 -1.74 -14.83 20.59
C PHE A 272 -0.37 -14.21 20.86
N ALA A 273 0.66 -15.04 20.91
CA ALA A 273 2.06 -14.62 21.08
C ALA A 273 2.72 -14.42 19.71
N CYS A 274 2.30 -13.39 18.96
CA CYS A 274 2.81 -13.08 17.62
C CYS A 274 3.25 -11.61 17.50
N SER A 275 4.36 -11.39 16.80
CA SER A 275 4.90 -10.05 16.49
C SER A 275 4.89 -9.73 15.00
N THR A 276 4.42 -10.66 14.16
CA THR A 276 4.37 -10.51 12.70
C THR A 276 3.04 -11.05 12.16
N LEU A 277 2.58 -10.49 11.04
CA LEU A 277 1.34 -10.93 10.40
C LEU A 277 1.40 -12.41 9.98
N PRO A 278 2.50 -12.96 9.41
CA PRO A 278 2.59 -14.39 9.11
C PRO A 278 2.47 -15.28 10.36
N ALA A 279 3.10 -14.88 11.47
CA ALA A 279 3.00 -15.62 12.73
C ALA A 279 1.58 -15.57 13.30
N PHE A 280 0.94 -14.40 13.24
CA PHE A 280 -0.47 -14.24 13.63
C PHE A 280 -1.39 -15.12 12.76
N ALA A 281 -1.21 -15.09 11.44
CA ALA A 281 -2.00 -15.90 10.52
C ALA A 281 -1.82 -17.41 10.74
N ALA A 282 -0.61 -17.86 11.11
CA ALA A 282 -0.37 -19.25 11.47
C ALA A 282 -1.06 -19.62 12.79
N ALA A 283 -0.94 -18.77 13.81
CA ALA A 283 -1.60 -18.97 15.10
C ALA A 283 -3.14 -18.99 14.97
N LEU A 284 -3.70 -18.06 14.19
CA LEU A 284 -5.13 -17.99 13.91
C LEU A 284 -5.63 -19.24 13.19
N ARG A 285 -4.88 -19.77 12.21
CA ARG A 285 -5.23 -21.03 11.54
C ARG A 285 -5.29 -22.21 12.50
N THR A 286 -4.32 -22.32 13.41
CA THR A 286 -4.31 -23.38 14.43
C THR A 286 -5.48 -23.21 15.39
N TRP A 287 -5.80 -21.98 15.78
CA TRP A 287 -6.89 -21.69 16.70
C TRP A 287 -8.28 -21.95 16.09
N LEU A 288 -8.46 -21.66 14.79
CA LEU A 288 -9.70 -21.96 14.04
C LEU A 288 -9.83 -23.42 13.61
N ALA A 289 -8.80 -24.26 13.80
CA ALA A 289 -8.85 -25.64 13.39
C ALA A 289 -9.92 -26.40 14.20
N PRO A 290 -10.80 -27.19 13.56
CA PRO A 290 -11.76 -28.01 14.29
C PRO A 290 -11.01 -28.97 15.22
N VAL A 291 -11.48 -29.06 16.47
CA VAL A 291 -10.99 -30.01 17.49
C VAL A 291 -11.34 -31.44 17.09
#